data_AF-A0A923SDL3-F1
#
_entry.id   AF-A0A923SDL3-F1
#
_cell.length_a   1.000
_cell.length_b   1.000
_cell.length_c   1.000
_cell.angle_alpha   90.00
_cell.angle_beta   90.00
_cell.angle_gamma   90.00
#
_symmetry.space_group_name_H-M   'P 1'
#
loop_
_entity.id
_entity.type
_entity.pdbx_description
1 polymer ?
#
loop_
_entity_poly.entity_id
_entity_poly.type
_entity_poly.pdbx_seq_one_letter_code
_entity_poly.pdbx_strand_id
1 'polypeptide(L)'
;MPDRRLYLDCDGVLADFDTGAGKIFGMPPKAFQARHGAGRFWARLAQHPDFFGTLPLMPGAMELFEAVRHLHPVILTGLPRGNWAAAQKVRWAAQHFPGTEIITTLAADKRDHCKHGDVLVDDTLKYQHLWEGAGGVFIHYRDVKQALEELAAYFPLRVDG
;
A
#
# COMPACT_ATOMS: atom_id res chain seq x y z
N MET A 1 -20.57 7.62 -14.69
CA MET A 1 -19.40 8.32 -14.11
C MET A 1 -18.21 8.01 -15.01
N PRO A 2 -17.19 8.88 -15.15
CA PRO A 2 -15.96 8.45 -15.83
C PRO A 2 -15.45 7.16 -15.17
N ASP A 3 -14.90 6.24 -15.97
CA ASP A 3 -14.21 5.05 -15.48
C ASP A 3 -13.02 5.49 -14.64
N ARG A 4 -13.23 5.60 -13.32
CA ARG A 4 -12.17 5.87 -12.35
C ARG A 4 -11.71 4.55 -11.74
N ARG A 5 -10.40 4.40 -11.58
CA ARG A 5 -9.79 3.21 -11.00
C ARG A 5 -9.50 3.43 -9.52
N LEU A 6 -9.66 2.38 -8.73
CA LEU A 6 -9.23 2.34 -7.34
C LEU A 6 -7.85 1.69 -7.24
N TYR A 7 -6.95 2.38 -6.56
CA TYR A 7 -5.63 1.88 -6.18
C TYR A 7 -5.53 1.79 -4.66
N LEU A 8 -4.99 0.68 -4.17
CA LEU A 8 -4.66 0.47 -2.77
C LEU A 8 -3.14 0.37 -2.65
N ASP A 9 -2.53 1.14 -1.75
CA ASP A 9 -1.16 0.83 -1.35
C ASP A 9 -1.09 -0.54 -0.65
N CYS A 10 0.11 -1.12 -0.60
CA CYS A 10 0.34 -2.36 0.11
C CYS A 10 0.86 -2.13 1.53
N ASP A 11 1.97 -1.42 1.72
CA ASP A 11 2.68 -1.40 3.01
C ASP A 11 2.04 -0.35 3.92
N GLY A 12 1.41 -0.77 5.02
CA GLY A 12 0.68 0.14 5.91
C GLY A 12 -0.82 0.27 5.59
N VAL A 13 -1.28 -0.30 4.47
CA VAL A 13 -2.71 -0.40 4.11
C VAL A 13 -3.18 -1.85 4.10
N LEU A 14 -2.50 -2.74 3.34
CA LEU A 14 -2.85 -4.16 3.24
C LEU A 14 -1.88 -5.06 4.04
N ALA A 15 -0.59 -4.74 4.03
CA ALA A 15 0.48 -5.48 4.70
C ALA A 15 1.00 -4.68 5.90
N ASP A 16 1.10 -5.31 7.07
CA ASP A 16 1.61 -4.71 8.30
C ASP A 16 3.14 -4.68 8.31
N PHE A 17 3.66 -3.72 7.55
CA PHE A 17 5.08 -3.43 7.42
C PHE A 17 5.70 -3.06 8.77
N ASP A 18 5.00 -2.28 9.60
CA ASP A 18 5.55 -1.76 10.85
C ASP A 18 5.80 -2.87 11.87
N THR A 19 4.88 -3.81 12.01
CA THR A 19 5.08 -5.01 12.84
C THR A 19 6.20 -5.90 12.28
N GLY A 20 6.22 -6.14 10.97
CA GLY A 20 7.26 -6.96 10.34
C GLY A 20 8.66 -6.37 10.53
N ALA A 21 8.82 -5.09 10.21
CA ALA A 21 10.09 -4.37 10.34
C ALA A 21 10.50 -4.23 11.82
N GLY A 22 9.54 -3.98 12.72
CA GLY A 22 9.78 -3.88 14.16
C GLY A 22 10.41 -5.14 14.75
N LYS A 23 10.00 -6.33 14.30
CA LYS A 23 10.61 -7.61 14.70
C LYS A 23 12.08 -7.72 14.29
N ILE A 24 12.45 -7.21 13.12
CA ILE A 24 13.84 -7.25 12.61
C ILE A 24 14.72 -6.22 13.32
N PHE A 25 14.17 -5.03 13.58
CA PHE A 25 14.91 -3.92 14.18
C PHE A 25 14.96 -4.01 15.70
N GLY A 26 14.06 -4.75 16.34
CA GLY A 26 13.89 -4.77 17.80
C GLY A 26 13.35 -3.46 18.36
N MET A 27 12.82 -2.58 17.50
CA MET A 27 12.27 -1.27 17.83
C MET A 27 11.37 -0.75 16.70
N PRO A 28 10.54 0.29 16.93
CA PRO A 28 9.71 0.86 15.88
C PRO A 28 10.53 1.33 14.66
N PRO A 29 10.10 1.03 13.42
CA PRO A 29 10.86 1.34 12.20
C PRO A 29 11.16 2.82 12.04
N LYS A 30 10.21 3.71 12.35
CA LYS A 30 10.43 5.17 12.35
C LYS A 30 11.59 5.58 13.27
N ALA A 31 11.69 4.98 14.46
CA ALA A 31 12.78 5.24 15.39
C ALA A 31 14.12 4.67 14.89
N PHE A 32 14.12 3.47 14.30
CA PHE A 32 15.32 2.90 13.68
C PHE A 32 15.82 3.79 12.54
N GLN A 33 14.93 4.23 11.65
CA GLN A 33 15.27 5.09 10.52
C GLN A 33 15.79 6.45 10.96
N ALA A 34 15.18 7.08 11.97
CA ALA A 34 15.66 8.36 12.52
C ALA A 34 17.08 8.24 13.09
N ARG A 35 17.38 7.11 13.75
CA ARG A 35 18.69 6.86 14.39
C ARG A 35 19.78 6.46 13.39
N HIS A 36 19.43 5.69 12.36
CA HIS A 36 20.41 4.99 11.51
C HIS A 36 20.38 5.42 10.03
N GLY A 37 19.38 6.21 9.63
CA GLY A 37 19.18 6.65 8.26
C GLY A 37 18.55 5.61 7.35
N ALA A 38 17.96 6.07 6.25
CA ALA A 38 17.25 5.24 5.28
C ALA A 38 18.13 4.17 4.62
N GLY A 39 19.42 4.45 4.40
CA GLY A 39 20.35 3.47 3.81
C GLY A 39 20.52 2.22 4.66
N ARG A 40 20.82 2.40 5.96
CA ARG A 40 20.97 1.28 6.90
C ARG A 40 19.63 0.59 7.18
N PHE A 41 18.53 1.35 7.22
CA PHE A 41 17.18 0.82 7.33
C PHE A 41 16.89 -0.23 6.25
N TRP A 42 17.04 0.14 4.96
CA TRP A 42 16.75 -0.79 3.86
C TRP A 42 17.79 -1.91 3.76
N ALA A 43 19.06 -1.63 4.00
CA ALA A 43 20.10 -2.66 4.00
C ALA A 43 19.83 -3.76 5.03
N ARG A 44 19.31 -3.40 6.21
CA ARG A 44 18.99 -4.35 7.28
C ARG A 44 17.77 -5.21 6.96
N LEU A 45 16.74 -4.65 6.31
CA LEU A 45 15.57 -5.41 5.84
C LEU A 45 15.95 -6.35 4.69
N ALA A 46 16.76 -5.88 3.73
CA ALA A 46 17.20 -6.68 2.59
C ALA A 46 18.04 -7.92 2.98
N GLN A 47 18.63 -7.93 4.17
CA GLN A 47 19.34 -9.10 4.73
C GLN A 47 18.39 -10.19 5.24
N HIS A 48 17.12 -9.89 5.48
CA HIS A 48 16.14 -10.89 5.90
C HIS A 48 15.55 -11.58 4.67
N PRO A 49 15.76 -12.90 4.51
CA PRO A 49 15.15 -13.64 3.42
C PRO A 49 13.64 -13.44 3.44
N ASP A 50 13.11 -13.08 2.29
CA ASP A 50 11.68 -12.97 2.06
C ASP A 50 10.88 -12.02 2.96
N PHE A 51 11.50 -10.93 3.41
CA PHE A 51 10.85 -9.95 4.29
C PHE A 51 9.43 -9.55 3.86
N PHE A 52 9.24 -9.03 2.64
CA PHE A 52 7.92 -8.60 2.19
C PHE A 52 6.97 -9.78 1.98
N GLY A 53 7.49 -10.94 1.61
CA GLY A 53 6.73 -12.17 1.39
C GLY A 53 6.13 -12.75 2.67
N THR A 54 6.59 -12.31 3.84
CA THR A 54 6.20 -12.84 5.16
C THR A 54 5.46 -11.84 6.02
N LEU A 55 5.13 -10.66 5.49
CA LEU A 55 4.41 -9.64 6.25
C LEU A 55 3.00 -10.12 6.63
N PRO A 56 2.54 -9.88 7.88
CA PRO A 56 1.15 -10.11 8.23
C PRO A 56 0.24 -9.13 7.48
N LEU A 57 -1.04 -9.46 7.35
CA LEU A 57 -2.06 -8.50 6.91
C LEU A 57 -2.24 -7.39 7.94
N MET A 58 -2.53 -6.17 7.49
CA MET A 58 -3.03 -5.11 8.37
C MET A 58 -4.34 -5.53 9.04
N PRO A 59 -4.60 -5.12 10.29
CA PRO A 59 -5.92 -5.28 10.90
C PRO A 59 -7.00 -4.68 10.00
N GLY A 60 -7.98 -5.51 9.61
CA GLY A 60 -9.08 -5.12 8.72
C GLY A 60 -8.73 -5.02 7.23
N ALA A 61 -7.51 -5.41 6.80
CA ALA A 61 -7.15 -5.41 5.38
C ALA A 61 -8.12 -6.21 4.50
N MET A 62 -8.59 -7.36 4.99
CA MET A 62 -9.58 -8.19 4.29
C MET A 62 -10.96 -7.52 4.25
N GLU A 63 -11.36 -6.83 5.32
CA GLU A 63 -12.62 -6.08 5.37
C GLU A 63 -12.61 -4.94 4.33
N LEU A 64 -11.54 -4.14 4.33
CA LEU A 64 -11.33 -3.11 3.32
C LEU A 64 -11.37 -3.70 1.92
N PHE A 65 -10.62 -4.77 1.67
CA PHE A 65 -10.48 -5.36 0.35
C PHE A 65 -11.79 -5.96 -0.17
N GLU A 66 -12.51 -6.73 0.63
CA GLU A 66 -13.79 -7.32 0.22
C GLU A 66 -14.84 -6.25 -0.10
N ALA A 67 -14.85 -5.14 0.65
CA ALA A 67 -15.78 -4.03 0.41
C ALA A 67 -15.58 -3.33 -0.94
N VAL A 68 -14.39 -3.45 -1.55
CA VAL A 68 -14.03 -2.85 -2.83
C VAL A 68 -13.72 -3.87 -3.92
N ARG A 69 -13.75 -5.18 -3.62
CA ARG A 69 -13.26 -6.23 -4.52
C ARG A 69 -13.96 -6.24 -5.88
N HIS A 70 -15.27 -5.94 -5.89
CA HIS A 70 -16.08 -5.85 -7.12
C HIS A 70 -15.70 -4.67 -8.02
N LEU A 71 -14.92 -3.72 -7.51
CA LEU A 71 -14.38 -2.59 -8.29
C LEU A 71 -13.09 -2.97 -9.02
N HIS A 72 -12.59 -4.20 -8.85
CA HIS A 72 -11.33 -4.68 -9.39
C HIS A 72 -10.15 -3.73 -9.07
N PRO A 73 -9.88 -3.48 -7.77
CA PRO A 73 -8.81 -2.56 -7.37
C PRO A 73 -7.45 -3.06 -7.83
N VAL A 74 -6.50 -2.12 -7.97
CA VAL A 74 -5.08 -2.42 -8.22
C VAL A 74 -4.29 -2.21 -6.95
N ILE A 75 -3.43 -3.17 -6.61
CA ILE A 75 -2.42 -2.95 -5.58
C ILE A 75 -1.28 -2.14 -6.22
N LEU A 76 -1.08 -0.91 -5.80
CA LEU A 76 -0.03 -0.01 -6.31
C LEU A 76 0.97 0.27 -5.20
N THR A 77 2.10 -0.43 -5.22
CA THR A 77 3.05 -0.47 -4.10
C THR A 77 4.42 0.10 -4.45
N GLY A 78 4.98 0.83 -3.49
CA GLY A 78 6.34 1.36 -3.55
C GLY A 78 7.41 0.29 -3.36
N LEU A 79 8.52 0.41 -4.09
CA LEU A 79 9.69 -0.44 -3.94
C LEU A 79 10.84 0.31 -3.26
N PRO A 80 11.58 -0.34 -2.35
CA PRO A 80 12.92 0.12 -1.98
C PRO A 80 13.87 0.01 -3.18
N ARG A 81 14.97 0.74 -3.14
CA ARG A 81 16.01 0.64 -4.19
C ARG A 81 16.60 -0.78 -4.24
N GLY A 82 16.83 -1.29 -5.45
CA GLY A 82 17.38 -2.61 -5.71
C GLY A 82 16.36 -3.61 -6.24
N ASN A 83 16.78 -4.86 -6.49
CA ASN A 83 15.96 -5.90 -7.12
C ASN A 83 15.67 -7.08 -6.18
N TRP A 84 15.12 -6.80 -4.99
CA TRP A 84 14.87 -7.83 -3.98
C TRP A 84 13.42 -7.85 -3.48
N ALA A 85 12.69 -6.74 -3.59
CA ALA A 85 11.36 -6.58 -3.00
C ALA A 85 10.21 -6.95 -3.96
N ALA A 86 10.36 -6.68 -5.26
CA ALA A 86 9.26 -6.79 -6.23
C ALA A 86 8.66 -8.19 -6.29
N ALA A 87 9.50 -9.23 -6.50
CA ALA A 87 9.03 -10.61 -6.57
C ALA A 87 8.37 -11.09 -5.26
N GLN A 88 8.83 -10.58 -4.10
CA GLN A 88 8.25 -10.91 -2.80
C GLN A 88 6.85 -10.33 -2.65
N LYS A 89 6.68 -9.04 -2.98
CA LYS A 89 5.39 -8.34 -2.94
C LYS A 89 4.37 -8.94 -3.91
N VAL A 90 4.79 -9.28 -5.12
CA VAL A 90 3.92 -9.95 -6.11
C VAL A 90 3.42 -11.29 -5.59
N ARG A 91 4.31 -12.12 -5.03
CA ARG A 91 3.91 -13.41 -4.44
C ARG A 91 3.00 -13.23 -3.22
N TRP A 92 3.31 -12.28 -2.35
CA TRP A 92 2.50 -11.96 -1.18
C TRP A 92 1.07 -11.56 -1.58
N ALA A 93 0.95 -10.65 -2.56
CA ALA A 93 -0.35 -10.23 -3.08
C ALA A 93 -1.11 -11.39 -3.73
N ALA A 94 -0.43 -12.27 -4.48
CA ALA A 94 -1.06 -13.46 -5.07
C ALA A 94 -1.58 -14.44 -4.01
N GLN A 95 -0.91 -14.54 -2.86
CA GLN A 95 -1.32 -15.40 -1.75
C GLN A 95 -2.53 -14.84 -1.00
N HIS A 96 -2.57 -13.55 -0.72
CA HIS A 96 -3.61 -12.93 0.10
C HIS A 96 -4.80 -12.40 -0.71
N PHE A 97 -4.57 -11.93 -1.93
CA PHE A 97 -5.56 -11.29 -2.81
C PHE A 97 -5.51 -11.91 -4.22
N PRO A 98 -5.80 -13.22 -4.36
CA PRO A 98 -5.61 -13.94 -5.62
C PRO A 98 -6.43 -13.32 -6.77
N GLY A 99 -5.77 -13.16 -7.92
CA GLY A 99 -6.37 -12.58 -9.13
C GLY A 99 -6.37 -11.05 -9.19
N THR A 100 -5.82 -10.38 -8.18
CA THR A 100 -5.73 -8.91 -8.12
C THR A 100 -4.51 -8.43 -8.89
N GLU A 101 -4.67 -7.38 -9.72
CA GLU A 101 -3.55 -6.73 -10.38
C GLU A 101 -2.63 -6.05 -9.35
N ILE A 102 -1.33 -6.21 -9.53
CA ILE A 102 -0.31 -5.52 -8.72
C ILE A 102 0.68 -4.79 -9.62
N ILE A 103 0.91 -3.52 -9.29
CA ILE A 103 1.93 -2.68 -9.90
C ILE A 103 2.98 -2.36 -8.83
N THR A 104 4.23 -2.75 -9.09
CA THR A 104 5.37 -2.42 -8.26
C THR A 104 6.21 -1.33 -8.91
N THR A 105 6.34 -0.18 -8.25
CA THR A 105 7.05 0.99 -8.79
C THR A 105 7.76 1.75 -7.68
N LEU A 106 8.53 2.80 -7.97
CA LEU A 106 9.00 3.69 -6.90
C LEU A 106 7.80 4.47 -6.33
N ALA A 107 7.79 4.71 -5.02
CA ALA A 107 6.66 5.40 -4.38
C ALA A 107 6.36 6.80 -4.96
N ALA A 108 7.39 7.51 -5.45
CA ALA A 108 7.21 8.81 -6.11
C ALA A 108 6.59 8.68 -7.52
N ASP A 109 6.81 7.56 -8.18
CA ASP A 109 6.42 7.29 -9.57
C ASP A 109 5.01 6.66 -9.65
N LYS A 110 4.35 6.42 -8.50
CA LYS A 110 2.94 6.02 -8.46
C LYS A 110 2.05 6.95 -9.29
N ARG A 111 2.37 8.25 -9.32
CA ARG A 111 1.66 9.26 -10.11
C ARG A 111 1.59 8.92 -11.61
N ASP A 112 2.57 8.18 -12.14
CA ASP A 112 2.65 7.87 -13.57
C ASP A 112 1.58 6.83 -13.99
N HIS A 113 0.91 6.22 -13.01
CA HIS A 113 -0.22 5.32 -13.21
C HIS A 113 -1.58 6.01 -13.02
N CYS A 114 -1.59 7.27 -12.58
CA CYS A 114 -2.81 8.02 -12.28
C CYS A 114 -3.45 8.57 -13.55
N LYS A 115 -4.78 8.41 -13.67
CA LYS A 115 -5.63 9.19 -14.58
C LYS A 115 -6.53 10.13 -13.78
N HIS A 116 -7.04 11.15 -14.46
CA HIS A 116 -7.94 12.12 -13.81
C HIS A 116 -9.14 11.43 -13.14
N GLY A 117 -9.30 11.66 -11.85
CA GLY A 117 -10.37 11.09 -11.02
C GLY A 117 -10.08 9.71 -10.42
N ASP A 118 -8.95 9.08 -10.73
CA ASP A 118 -8.51 7.84 -10.08
C ASP A 118 -8.27 8.08 -8.57
N VAL A 119 -8.55 7.08 -7.76
CA VAL A 119 -8.44 7.17 -6.29
C VAL A 119 -7.31 6.29 -5.78
N LEU A 120 -6.42 6.85 -4.96
CA LEU A 120 -5.37 6.10 -4.25
C LEU A 120 -5.61 6.17 -2.74
N VAL A 121 -5.70 5.01 -2.10
CA VAL A 121 -5.68 4.86 -0.64
C VAL A 121 -4.25 4.50 -0.21
N ASP A 122 -3.61 5.37 0.56
CA ASP A 122 -2.19 5.23 0.94
C ASP A 122 -1.96 5.85 2.33
N ASP A 123 -1.11 5.23 3.15
CA ASP A 123 -0.84 5.65 4.53
C ASP A 123 0.19 6.81 4.60
N THR A 124 0.94 7.04 3.52
CA THR A 124 2.10 7.91 3.52
C THR A 124 1.85 9.19 2.71
N LEU A 125 1.75 10.32 3.40
CA LEU A 125 1.50 11.64 2.80
C LEU A 125 2.63 12.20 1.91
N LYS A 126 3.82 11.58 1.93
CA LYS A 126 5.05 12.13 1.31
C LYS A 126 4.88 12.49 -0.18
N TYR A 127 4.12 11.68 -0.93
CA TYR A 127 3.91 11.85 -2.37
C TYR A 127 2.45 12.12 -2.74
N GLN A 128 1.60 12.47 -1.76
CA GLN A 128 0.21 12.88 -2.00
C GLN A 128 0.11 13.94 -3.10
N HIS A 129 0.89 15.02 -2.97
CA HIS A 129 0.89 16.14 -3.92
C HIS A 129 1.22 15.72 -5.36
N LEU A 130 1.96 14.63 -5.57
CA LEU A 130 2.26 14.10 -6.90
C LEU A 130 1.06 13.38 -7.50
N TRP A 131 0.32 12.62 -6.69
CA TRP A 131 -0.90 11.94 -7.11
C TRP A 131 -2.01 12.95 -7.44
N GLU A 132 -2.23 13.91 -6.56
CA GLU A 132 -3.22 14.98 -6.75
C GLU A 132 -2.84 15.89 -7.93
N GLY A 133 -1.55 16.18 -8.10
CA GLY A 133 -1.04 16.94 -9.24
C GLY A 133 -1.26 16.25 -10.60
N ALA A 134 -1.39 14.92 -10.62
CA ALA A 134 -1.78 14.14 -11.80
C ALA A 134 -3.31 14.11 -12.02
N GLY A 135 -4.09 14.80 -11.17
CA GLY A 135 -5.55 14.84 -11.23
C GLY A 135 -6.23 13.70 -10.48
N GLY A 136 -5.50 12.94 -9.66
CA GLY A 136 -6.06 11.88 -8.82
C GLY A 136 -6.63 12.40 -7.50
N VAL A 137 -7.44 11.58 -6.87
CA VAL A 137 -7.93 11.75 -5.50
C VAL A 137 -7.07 10.92 -4.57
N PHE A 138 -6.56 11.52 -3.51
CA PHE A 138 -5.78 10.82 -2.48
C PHE A 138 -6.61 10.66 -1.21
N ILE A 139 -6.71 9.43 -0.69
CA ILE A 139 -7.31 9.11 0.60
C ILE A 139 -6.19 8.68 1.53
N HIS A 140 -5.98 9.45 2.60
CA HIS A 140 -4.97 9.14 3.61
C HIS A 140 -5.51 8.07 4.55
N TYR A 141 -4.96 6.86 4.43
CA TYR A 141 -5.38 5.71 5.23
C TYR A 141 -4.96 5.87 6.69
N ARG A 142 -5.94 5.80 7.61
CA ARG A 142 -5.71 5.76 9.07
C ARG A 142 -6.24 4.48 9.68
N ASP A 143 -7.43 4.08 9.24
CA ASP A 143 -8.09 2.84 9.60
C ASP A 143 -9.13 2.49 8.52
N VAL A 144 -9.63 1.25 8.59
CA VAL A 144 -10.60 0.73 7.62
C VAL A 144 -11.89 1.53 7.60
N LYS A 145 -12.41 1.90 8.77
CA LYS A 145 -13.68 2.62 8.88
C LYS A 145 -13.61 3.95 8.13
N GLN A 146 -12.57 4.75 8.41
CA GLN A 146 -12.36 6.03 7.75
C GLN A 146 -12.11 5.87 6.24
N ALA A 147 -11.33 4.87 5.84
CA ALA A 147 -11.09 4.62 4.42
C ALA A 147 -12.38 4.31 3.67
N LEU A 148 -13.24 3.45 4.23
CA LEU A 148 -14.55 3.10 3.64
C LEU A 148 -15.50 4.31 3.61
N GLU A 149 -15.56 5.11 4.67
CA GLU A 149 -16.35 6.34 4.70
C GLU A 149 -15.95 7.31 3.57
N GLU A 150 -14.65 7.53 3.36
CA GLU A 150 -14.17 8.42 2.29
C GLU A 150 -14.33 7.78 0.89
N LEU A 151 -14.12 6.48 0.76
CA LEU A 151 -14.30 5.77 -0.52
C LEU A 151 -15.75 5.79 -1.01
N ALA A 152 -16.73 5.82 -0.09
CA ALA A 152 -18.16 5.85 -0.43
C ALA A 152 -18.55 7.12 -1.21
N ALA A 153 -17.77 8.20 -1.14
CA ALA A 153 -17.97 9.39 -1.95
C ALA A 153 -17.64 9.16 -3.44
N TYR A 154 -16.83 8.15 -3.76
CA TYR A 154 -16.29 7.91 -5.10
C TYR A 154 -16.77 6.60 -5.72
N PHE A 155 -17.16 5.61 -4.91
CA PHE A 155 -17.53 4.28 -5.37
C PHE A 155 -18.74 3.70 -4.62
N PRO A 156 -19.57 2.88 -5.29
CA PRO A 156 -20.59 2.09 -4.60
C PRO A 156 -19.94 0.92 -3.86
N LEU A 157 -19.77 1.05 -2.54
CA LEU A 157 -19.15 0.03 -1.70
C LEU A 157 -20.10 -1.13 -1.39
N ARG A 158 -19.54 -2.31 -1.14
CA ARG A 158 -20.25 -3.47 -0.59
C ARG A 158 -19.86 -3.67 0.86
N VAL A 159 -20.50 -2.93 1.74
CA VAL A 159 -20.38 -3.17 3.18
C VAL A 159 -21.46 -4.20 3.51
N ASP A 160 -21.06 -5.44 3.77
CA ASP A 160 -21.99 -6.42 4.32
C ASP A 160 -22.44 -5.90 5.70
N GLY A 161 -23.77 -5.87 5.92
CA GLY A 161 -24.39 -5.44 7.16
C GLY A 161 -24.32 -6.47 8.28
#